data_AF-A0A0B7IWE5-F1
#
_entry.id   AF-A0A0B7IWE5-F1
#
_cell.length_a   1.000
_cell.length_b   1.000
_cell.length_c   1.000
_cell.angle_alpha   90.00
_cell.angle_beta   90.00
_cell.angle_gamma   90.00
#
_symmetry.space_group_name_H-M   'P 1'
#
loop_
_entity.id
_entity.type
_entity.pdbx_description
1 polymer ?
#
loop_
_entity_poly.entity_id
_entity_poly.type
_entity_poly.pdbx_seq_one_letter_code
_entity_poly.pdbx_strand_id
1 'polypeptide(L)'
;MKYAKLAAVLAVTEIVAKKPLMGGEAKASFTEEQLEKIENALAEKDTSALEQELATLKEEKSQFQEEVSGFRASVTQALTDNKLEASEDLNADIALLGKTCKEYGDKGNGHTPTPNDGKEKENEFEGVVDMNDAHNQSVK
;
A
#
# COMPACT_ATOMS: atom_id res chain seq x y z
N MET A 1 -32.15 -39.11 -9.80
CA MET A 1 -33.38 -38.33 -10.04
C MET A 1 -33.07 -37.02 -10.73
N LYS A 2 -33.92 -36.58 -11.67
CA LYS A 2 -33.66 -35.40 -12.54
C LYS A 2 -33.66 -34.06 -11.80
N TYR A 3 -34.48 -33.90 -10.76
CA TYR A 3 -34.64 -32.65 -10.00
C TYR A 3 -34.29 -32.81 -8.51
N ALA A 4 -33.19 -33.49 -8.19
CA ALA A 4 -32.85 -33.90 -6.81
C ALA A 4 -32.70 -32.72 -5.82
N LYS A 5 -32.10 -31.60 -6.24
CA LYS A 5 -31.92 -30.43 -5.37
C LYS A 5 -33.26 -29.76 -5.03
N LEU A 6 -34.12 -29.59 -6.04
CA LEU A 6 -35.43 -28.98 -5.85
C LEU A 6 -36.36 -29.90 -5.04
N ALA A 7 -36.25 -31.22 -5.26
CA ALA A 7 -36.95 -32.22 -4.45
C ALA A 7 -36.51 -32.18 -2.97
N ALA A 8 -35.21 -31.99 -2.71
CA ALA A 8 -34.70 -31.82 -1.35
C ALA A 8 -35.21 -30.53 -0.68
N VAL A 9 -35.20 -29.39 -1.38
CA VAL A 9 -35.74 -28.11 -0.88
C VAL A 9 -37.22 -28.23 -0.52
N LEU A 10 -38.00 -28.91 -1.36
CA LEU A 10 -39.43 -29.11 -1.14
C LEU A 10 -39.74 -30.25 -0.18
N ALA A 11 -38.74 -30.98 0.31
CA ALA A 11 -38.89 -32.21 1.10
C ALA A 11 -39.81 -33.26 0.46
N VAL A 12 -39.72 -33.42 -0.86
CA VAL A 12 -40.48 -34.44 -1.62
C VAL A 12 -39.57 -35.54 -2.13
N THR A 13 -40.13 -36.74 -2.31
CA THR A 13 -39.39 -37.89 -2.84
C THR A 13 -39.00 -37.67 -4.30
N GLU A 14 -39.89 -37.13 -5.13
CA GLU A 14 -39.59 -36.79 -6.52
C GLU A 14 -40.47 -35.65 -7.05
N ILE A 15 -39.99 -34.96 -8.08
CA ILE A 15 -40.78 -33.99 -8.86
C ILE A 15 -41.12 -34.63 -10.20
N VAL A 16 -42.41 -34.83 -10.43
CA VAL A 16 -42.94 -35.46 -11.64
C VAL A 16 -43.48 -34.39 -12.57
N ALA A 17 -42.81 -34.20 -13.71
CA ALA A 17 -43.35 -33.40 -14.80
C ALA A 17 -44.29 -34.25 -15.67
N LYS A 18 -45.56 -33.85 -15.79
CA LYS A 18 -46.58 -34.55 -16.57
C LYS A 18 -46.69 -33.95 -17.97
N LYS A 19 -46.73 -34.81 -18.99
CA LYS A 19 -46.94 -34.39 -20.38
C LYS A 19 -48.45 -34.21 -20.65
N PRO A 20 -48.89 -33.11 -21.27
CA PRO A 20 -50.29 -32.92 -21.63
C PRO A 20 -50.77 -33.97 -22.65
N LEU A 21 -52.06 -34.35 -22.55
CA LEU A 21 -52.67 -35.36 -23.41
C LEU A 21 -52.70 -34.95 -24.89
N MET A 22 -52.83 -33.65 -25.17
CA MET A 22 -52.92 -33.08 -26.53
C MET A 22 -51.56 -32.76 -27.15
N GLY A 23 -50.47 -33.34 -26.64
CA GLY A 23 -49.12 -32.99 -27.04
C GLY A 23 -48.62 -31.70 -26.37
N GLY A 24 -47.29 -31.55 -26.29
CA GLY A 24 -46.63 -30.43 -25.60
C GLY A 24 -45.50 -30.85 -24.68
N GLU A 25 -44.84 -29.86 -24.05
CA GLU A 25 -43.75 -30.08 -23.09
C GLU A 25 -44.27 -30.59 -21.73
N ALA A 26 -43.47 -31.39 -21.04
CA ALA A 26 -43.80 -31.87 -19.71
C ALA A 26 -43.66 -30.73 -18.68
N LYS A 27 -44.70 -30.53 -17.86
CA LYS A 27 -44.74 -29.47 -16.84
C LYS A 27 -44.92 -30.05 -15.44
N ALA A 28 -44.28 -29.43 -14.45
CA ALA A 28 -44.55 -29.66 -13.04
C ALA A 28 -45.35 -28.46 -12.50
N SER A 29 -46.31 -28.74 -11.62
CA SER A 29 -47.11 -27.71 -10.95
C SER A 29 -46.76 -27.71 -9.47
N PHE A 30 -46.60 -26.52 -8.90
CA PHE A 30 -46.28 -26.32 -7.50
C PHE A 30 -47.37 -25.50 -6.83
N THR A 31 -47.62 -25.79 -5.56
CA THR A 31 -48.49 -24.97 -4.71
C THR A 31 -47.78 -23.68 -4.30
N GLU A 32 -48.54 -22.69 -3.83
CA GLU A 32 -47.98 -21.42 -3.34
C GLU A 32 -46.97 -21.63 -2.21
N GLU A 33 -47.26 -22.52 -1.25
CA GLU A 33 -46.33 -22.88 -0.17
C GLU A 33 -45.01 -23.49 -0.71
N GLN A 34 -45.07 -24.29 -1.76
CA GLN A 34 -43.86 -24.86 -2.38
C GLN A 34 -43.04 -23.79 -3.11
N LEU A 35 -43.71 -22.83 -3.76
CA LEU A 35 -43.04 -21.70 -4.40
C LEU A 35 -42.35 -20.81 -3.34
N GLU A 36 -43.01 -20.54 -2.22
CA GLU A 36 -42.43 -19.79 -1.11
C GLU A 36 -41.19 -20.48 -0.52
N LYS A 37 -41.22 -21.81 -0.36
CA LYS A 37 -40.02 -22.57 0.08
C LYS A 37 -38.87 -22.47 -0.91
N ILE A 38 -39.15 -22.45 -2.21
CA ILE A 38 -38.11 -22.27 -3.25
C ILE A 38 -37.54 -20.85 -3.18
N GLU A 39 -38.38 -19.83 -3.07
CA GLU A 39 -37.94 -18.44 -2.93
C GLU A 39 -37.08 -18.23 -1.69
N ASN A 40 -37.51 -18.73 -0.53
CA ASN A 40 -36.73 -18.63 0.71
C ASN A 40 -35.37 -19.33 0.58
N ALA A 41 -35.34 -20.52 -0.02
CA ALA A 41 -34.09 -21.25 -0.24
C ALA A 41 -33.16 -20.55 -1.26
N LEU A 42 -33.72 -19.81 -2.24
CA LEU A 42 -32.93 -19.00 -3.17
C LEU A 42 -32.40 -17.74 -2.49
N ALA A 43 -33.20 -17.07 -1.66
CA ALA A 43 -32.78 -15.91 -0.89
C ALA A 43 -31.65 -16.24 0.10
N GLU A 44 -31.69 -17.40 0.76
CA GLU A 44 -30.58 -17.89 1.60
C GLU A 44 -29.28 -18.16 0.82
N LYS A 45 -29.36 -18.25 -0.50
CA LYS A 45 -28.22 -18.43 -1.42
C LYS A 45 -27.87 -17.16 -2.18
N ASP A 46 -28.50 -16.05 -1.85
CA ASP A 46 -28.14 -14.77 -2.43
C ASP A 46 -26.73 -14.37 -1.96
N THR A 47 -25.78 -14.39 -2.89
CA THR A 47 -24.38 -14.01 -2.68
C THR A 47 -24.09 -12.59 -3.14
N SER A 48 -25.09 -11.82 -3.59
CA SER A 48 -24.89 -10.48 -4.17
C SER A 48 -24.13 -9.53 -3.23
N ALA A 49 -24.47 -9.52 -1.94
CA ALA A 49 -23.76 -8.72 -0.93
C ALA A 49 -22.28 -9.15 -0.78
N LEU A 50 -22.01 -10.46 -0.77
CA LEU A 50 -20.65 -10.99 -0.70
C LEU A 50 -19.85 -10.66 -1.97
N GLU A 51 -20.49 -10.71 -3.13
CA GLU A 51 -19.86 -10.35 -4.41
C GLU A 51 -19.50 -8.86 -4.45
N GLN A 52 -20.38 -8.00 -3.93
CA GLN A 52 -20.12 -6.56 -3.81
C GLN A 52 -18.97 -6.28 -2.84
N GLU A 53 -18.99 -6.87 -1.65
CA GLU A 53 -17.91 -6.72 -0.65
C GLU A 53 -16.57 -7.20 -1.23
N LEU A 54 -16.56 -8.33 -1.94
CA LEU A 54 -15.36 -8.87 -2.58
C LEU A 54 -14.85 -7.97 -3.71
N ALA A 55 -15.72 -7.27 -4.43
CA ALA A 55 -15.32 -6.27 -5.41
C ALA A 55 -14.66 -5.06 -4.74
N THR A 56 -15.26 -4.53 -3.66
CA THR A 56 -14.69 -3.42 -2.87
C THR A 56 -13.33 -3.80 -2.30
N LEU A 57 -13.19 -4.97 -1.67
CA LEU A 57 -11.91 -5.44 -1.11
C LEU A 57 -10.81 -5.60 -2.17
N LYS A 58 -11.17 -5.98 -3.40
CA LYS A 58 -10.21 -6.04 -4.51
C LYS A 58 -9.72 -4.66 -4.91
N GLU A 59 -10.62 -3.68 -4.95
CA GLU A 59 -10.28 -2.30 -5.27
C GLU A 59 -9.40 -1.68 -4.18
N GLU A 60 -9.77 -1.81 -2.90
CA GLU A 60 -8.97 -1.35 -1.76
C GLU A 60 -7.57 -2.00 -1.76
N LYS A 61 -7.49 -3.31 -2.01
CA LYS A 61 -6.21 -4.01 -2.13
C LYS A 61 -5.35 -3.45 -3.25
N SER A 62 -5.94 -3.12 -4.40
CA SER A 62 -5.21 -2.52 -5.53
C SER A 62 -4.65 -1.15 -5.15
N GLN A 63 -5.48 -0.31 -4.50
CA GLN A 63 -5.06 1.01 -4.03
C GLN A 63 -3.91 0.89 -3.00
N PHE A 64 -4.01 -0.01 -2.02
CA PHE A 64 -2.93 -0.23 -1.07
C PHE A 64 -1.64 -0.73 -1.71
N GLN A 65 -1.72 -1.57 -2.75
CA GLN A 65 -0.54 -2.01 -3.50
C GLN A 65 0.13 -0.87 -4.24
N GLU A 66 -0.64 0.04 -4.84
CA GLU A 66 -0.12 1.26 -5.47
C GLU A 66 0.54 2.19 -4.44
N GLU A 67 -0.11 2.42 -3.30
CA GLU A 67 0.44 3.24 -2.21
C GLU A 67 1.76 2.69 -1.68
N VAL A 68 1.84 1.39 -1.39
CA VAL A 68 3.08 0.75 -0.91
C VAL A 68 4.19 0.82 -1.96
N SER A 69 3.85 0.65 -3.25
CA SER A 69 4.82 0.79 -4.34
C SER A 69 5.35 2.22 -4.43
N GLY A 70 4.46 3.21 -4.37
CA GLY A 70 4.82 4.63 -4.35
C GLY A 70 5.71 4.97 -3.15
N PHE A 71 5.36 4.47 -1.97
CA PHE A 71 6.14 4.66 -0.76
C PHE A 71 7.53 4.02 -0.86
N ARG A 72 7.63 2.79 -1.39
CA ARG A 72 8.93 2.13 -1.63
C ARG A 72 9.80 2.92 -2.61
N ALA A 73 9.21 3.49 -3.66
CA ALA A 73 9.92 4.36 -4.60
C ALA A 73 10.44 5.63 -3.90
N SER A 74 9.62 6.28 -3.06
CA SER A 74 10.05 7.47 -2.29
C SER A 74 11.19 7.16 -1.32
N VAL A 75 11.13 6.03 -0.61
CA VAL A 75 12.21 5.59 0.30
C VAL A 75 13.49 5.30 -0.49
N THR A 76 13.39 4.61 -1.63
CA THR A 76 14.54 4.31 -2.49
C THR A 76 15.19 5.58 -3.03
N GLN A 77 14.38 6.56 -3.44
CA GLN A 77 14.88 7.86 -3.88
C GLN A 77 15.61 8.59 -2.74
N ALA A 78 15.02 8.64 -1.55
CA ALA A 78 15.64 9.27 -0.39
C ALA A 78 16.99 8.62 -0.01
N LEU A 79 17.09 7.28 -0.09
CA LEU A 79 18.35 6.58 0.11
C LEU A 79 19.39 6.97 -0.94
N THR A 80 18.98 7.01 -2.22
CA THR A 80 19.85 7.42 -3.34
C THR A 80 20.38 8.84 -3.17
N ASP A 81 19.51 9.79 -2.81
CA ASP A 81 19.88 11.18 -2.58
C ASP A 81 20.89 11.33 -1.43
N ASN A 82 20.81 10.43 -0.44
CA ASN A 82 21.74 10.36 0.69
C ASN A 82 22.94 9.44 0.45
N LYS A 83 23.08 8.86 -0.75
CA LYS A 83 24.15 7.91 -1.12
C LYS A 83 24.21 6.70 -0.19
N LEU A 84 23.04 6.23 0.22
CA LEU A 84 22.85 5.04 1.04
C LEU A 84 22.39 3.88 0.15
N GLU A 85 22.87 2.69 0.45
CA GLU A 85 22.46 1.47 -0.25
C GLU A 85 21.07 1.02 0.22
N ALA A 86 20.20 0.73 -0.74
CA ALA A 86 18.88 0.17 -0.47
C ALA A 86 18.95 -1.32 -0.17
N SER A 87 18.07 -1.79 0.72
CA SER A 87 17.92 -3.19 1.06
C SER A 87 16.63 -3.78 0.45
N GLU A 88 16.47 -5.09 0.61
CA GLU A 88 15.23 -5.76 0.20
C GLU A 88 14.08 -5.48 1.18
N ASP A 89 14.39 -5.11 2.43
CA ASP A 89 13.41 -4.85 3.48
C ASP A 89 13.15 -3.33 3.63
N LEU A 90 11.93 -2.93 3.25
CA LEU A 90 11.49 -1.54 3.35
C LEU A 90 11.56 -0.99 4.78
N ASN A 91 11.34 -1.81 5.82
CA ASN A 91 11.43 -1.35 7.21
C ASN A 91 12.88 -1.06 7.60
N ALA A 92 13.83 -1.87 7.12
CA ALA A 92 15.25 -1.64 7.34
C ALA A 92 15.71 -0.34 6.67
N ASP A 93 15.24 -0.07 5.45
CA ASP A 93 15.51 1.16 4.72
C ASP A 93 14.97 2.41 5.44
N ILE A 94 13.74 2.33 5.96
CA ILE A 94 13.13 3.41 6.75
C ILE A 94 13.92 3.65 8.04
N ALA A 95 14.32 2.59 8.73
CA ALA A 95 15.12 2.70 9.94
C ALA A 95 16.51 3.33 9.66
N LEU A 96 17.13 2.98 8.53
CA LEU A 96 18.40 3.55 8.10
C LEU A 96 18.27 5.06 7.79
N LEU A 97 17.22 5.46 7.07
CA LEU A 97 16.92 6.87 6.83
C LEU A 97 16.69 7.62 8.15
N GLY A 98 15.91 7.04 9.07
CA GLY A 98 15.66 7.62 10.39
C GLY A 98 16.94 7.82 11.20
N LYS A 99 17.85 6.84 11.19
CA LYS A 99 19.17 6.93 11.82
C LYS A 99 20.01 8.05 11.19
N THR A 100 20.04 8.12 9.86
CA THR A 100 20.80 9.13 9.11
C THR A 100 20.29 10.55 9.41
N CYS A 101 18.97 10.74 9.43
CA CYS A 101 18.35 12.00 9.81
C CYS A 101 18.76 12.44 11.23
N LYS A 102 18.81 11.49 12.18
CA LYS A 102 19.27 11.77 13.54
C LYS A 102 20.74 12.17 13.57
N GLU A 103 21.61 11.45 12.85
CA GLU A 103 23.04 11.79 12.75
C GLU A 103 23.27 13.19 12.15
N TYR A 104 22.47 13.60 11.17
CA TYR A 104 22.53 14.96 10.62
C TYR A 104 22.04 16.02 11.62
N GLY A 105 20.97 15.75 12.36
CA GLY A 105 20.48 16.64 13.42
C GLY A 105 21.48 16.80 14.57
N ASP A 106 22.13 15.71 14.97
CA ASP A 106 23.11 15.68 16.07
C ASP A 106 24.44 16.37 15.70
N LYS A 107 24.79 16.45 14.41
CA LYS A 107 26.04 17.08 13.95
C LYS A 107 26.12 18.59 14.21
N GLY A 108 25.03 19.24 14.62
CA GLY A 108 25.02 20.65 15.01
C GLY A 108 25.34 21.59 13.84
N ASN A 109 24.86 22.83 13.91
CA ASN A 109 25.17 23.83 12.89
C ASN A 109 26.69 24.11 12.96
N GLY A 110 27.48 23.61 12.01
CA GLY A 110 28.94 23.83 11.94
C GLY A 110 29.37 25.29 11.80
N HIS A 111 28.41 26.22 11.77
CA HIS A 111 28.60 27.65 11.95
C HIS A 111 28.61 28.07 13.42
N THR A 112 29.31 27.34 14.29
CA THR A 112 29.83 27.97 15.51
C THR A 112 30.99 28.87 15.08
N PRO A 113 30.93 30.19 15.30
CA PRO A 113 32.12 31.02 15.16
C PRO A 113 33.24 30.38 16.00
N THR A 114 34.44 30.23 15.44
CA THR A 114 35.62 29.89 16.22
C THR A 114 35.65 30.80 17.45
N PRO A 115 35.78 30.27 18.69
CA PRO A 115 35.88 31.10 19.87
C PRO A 115 37.09 32.03 19.72
N ASN A 116 36.80 33.30 19.44
CA ASN A 116 37.76 34.38 19.48
C ASN A 116 37.66 34.96 20.90
N ASP A 117 38.64 34.67 21.75
CA ASP A 117 38.73 35.19 23.12
C ASP A 117 39.33 36.60 23.16
N GLY A 118 39.57 37.22 22.00
CA GLY A 118 40.15 38.54 21.86
C GLY A 118 41.62 38.60 22.29
N LYS A 119 42.28 37.45 22.48
CA LYS A 119 43.70 37.38 22.81
C LYS A 119 44.46 36.85 21.61
N GLU A 120 45.41 37.63 21.13
CA GLU A 120 46.37 37.14 20.14
C GLU A 120 47.17 35.99 20.76
N LYS A 121 47.19 34.84 20.09
CA LYS A 121 48.09 33.75 20.47
C LYS A 121 49.48 34.13 20.00
N GLU A 122 50.42 34.26 20.92
CA GLU A 122 51.77 34.80 20.68
C GLU A 122 52.66 34.03 19.68
N ASN A 123 52.18 32.98 18.99
CA ASN A 123 53.05 32.06 18.24
C ASN A 123 52.62 31.68 16.81
N GLU A 124 51.76 32.43 16.11
CA GLU A 124 51.36 32.04 14.74
C GLU A 124 51.51 33.10 13.64
N PHE A 125 52.27 34.18 13.85
CA PHE A 125 52.65 35.05 12.72
C PHE A 125 54.00 35.77 12.93
N GLU A 126 55.11 35.03 12.87
CA GLU A 126 56.41 35.62 12.50
C GLU A 126 56.50 35.73 10.97
N GLY A 127 55.65 36.57 10.39
CA GLY A 127 55.67 36.87 8.98
C GLY A 127 55.46 38.35 8.79
N VAL A 128 56.52 39.09 8.48
CA VAL A 128 56.36 40.42 7.88
C VAL A 128 55.52 40.19 6.61
N VAL A 129 54.30 40.73 6.59
CA VAL A 129 53.43 40.64 5.41
C VAL A 129 54.15 41.28 4.24
N ASP A 130 54.57 40.48 3.26
CA ASP A 130 55.15 41.01 2.03
C ASP A 130 54.02 41.67 1.22
N MET A 131 54.05 43.00 1.15
CA MET A 131 53.09 43.78 0.37
C MET A 131 53.22 43.55 -1.14
N ASN A 132 54.30 42.90 -1.59
CA ASN A 132 54.50 42.54 -2.99
C ASN A 132 54.09 41.09 -3.30
N ASP A 133 53.64 40.31 -2.32
CA ASP A 133 53.14 38.96 -2.54
C ASP A 133 52.05 38.98 -3.62
N ALA A 134 52.07 38.02 -4.54
CA ALA A 134 51.11 37.89 -5.63
C ALA A 134 49.65 37.86 -5.13
N HIS A 135 49.43 37.39 -3.90
CA HIS A 135 48.11 37.40 -3.27
C HIS A 135 47.68 38.78 -2.73
N ASN A 136 48.63 39.69 -2.51
CA ASN A 136 48.41 41.05 -2.01
C ASN A 136 48.41 42.11 -3.12
N GLN A 137 48.76 41.74 -4.34
CA GLN A 137 48.67 42.64 -5.48
C GLN A 137 47.22 42.70 -5.98
N SER A 138 46.59 43.86 -5.80
CA SER A 138 45.32 44.16 -6.47
C SER A 138 45.53 44.06 -7.98
N VAL A 139 44.90 43.07 -8.61
CA VAL A 139 44.85 42.98 -10.07
C VAL A 139 44.28 44.31 -10.59
N LYS A 140 45.09 45.07 -11.33
CA LYS A 140 44.67 46.31 -11.98
C LYS A 140 43.85 46.03 -13.24
#